data_AF-A0A6C2U2J0-F1
#
_entry.id   AF-A0A6C2U2J0-F1
#
_cell.length_a   1.000
_cell.length_b   1.000
_cell.length_c   1.000
_cell.angle_alpha   90.00
_cell.angle_beta   90.00
_cell.angle_gamma   90.00
#
_symmetry.space_group_name_H-M   'P 1'
#
loop_
_entity.id
_entity.type
_entity.pdbx_description
1 polymer ?
#
loop_
_entity_poly.entity_id
_entity_poly.type
_entity_poly.pdbx_seq_one_letter_code
_entity_poly.pdbx_strand_id
1 'polypeptide(L)'
;MSKATCHICLQPLESAEGLYHGSCCKKLFGSNRPPIFPYAWKELNELAEEIVRQHVTVPGVQPKLSVHLERGGRRQDSRLTLVGLEGGYILKPPVAQYPEMPELEHVTMRMAGCFGIATAECGLISLDDGQLAFITKRMDRDGENKLHMEDMCQLTDRLTEQKYRGSLEQVGKAVLRHCDNSLFDALRFFEVSVFCFLTGNSDMHLKNFSLLYQPGDTVNLSPAYDLVPTQLLLPEDEEESALTVNGRKKHLGRNDFIRMAESLRLTEKQTGNTFDRFSANRDASLQILEKGFCSPNMKERYKMLLCERAGRLGI
;
A
#
# COMPACT_ATOMS: atom_id res chain seq x y z
N MET A 1 -3.29 3.32 32.87
CA MET A 1 -3.73 2.38 31.81
C MET A 1 -3.29 2.96 30.48
N SER A 2 -2.52 2.22 29.67
CA SER A 2 -2.17 2.65 28.32
C SER A 2 -3.45 2.76 27.49
N LYS A 3 -3.59 3.85 26.72
CA LYS A 3 -4.71 4.00 25.79
C LYS A 3 -4.56 2.98 24.65
N ALA A 4 -5.65 2.35 24.22
CA ALA A 4 -5.64 1.52 23.03
C ALA A 4 -5.33 2.35 21.78
N THR A 5 -4.85 1.71 20.72
CA THR A 5 -4.48 2.37 19.45
C THR A 5 -5.55 2.10 18.40
N CYS A 6 -5.93 3.12 17.62
CA CYS A 6 -6.88 2.92 16.53
C CYS A 6 -6.28 2.08 15.40
N HIS A 7 -6.98 1.01 15.00
CA HIS A 7 -6.58 0.10 13.92
C HIS A 7 -6.62 0.71 12.51
N ILE A 8 -7.06 1.97 12.35
CA ILE A 8 -7.09 2.68 11.06
C ILE A 8 -6.03 3.79 11.02
N CYS A 9 -6.03 4.70 12.00
CA CYS A 9 -5.16 5.90 11.95
C CYS A 9 -3.91 5.80 12.83
N LEU A 10 -3.77 4.73 13.62
CA LEU A 10 -2.70 4.50 14.60
C LEU A 10 -2.60 5.57 15.71
N GLN A 11 -3.62 6.41 15.90
CA GLN A 11 -3.64 7.35 17.03
C GLN A 11 -4.30 6.73 18.27
N PRO A 12 -3.95 7.21 19.48
CA PRO A 12 -4.56 6.75 20.72
C PRO A 12 -6.08 6.95 20.75
N LEU A 13 -6.78 5.99 21.33
CA LEU A 13 -8.22 6.01 21.57
C LEU A 13 -8.54 6.62 22.93
N GLU A 14 -9.78 7.09 23.08
CA GLU A 14 -10.28 7.62 24.36
C GLU A 14 -10.57 6.49 25.36
N SER A 15 -11.02 5.34 24.86
CA SER A 15 -11.28 4.12 25.64
C SER A 15 -10.16 3.09 25.45
N ALA A 16 -9.82 2.37 26.52
CA ALA A 16 -8.88 1.25 26.47
C ALA A 16 -9.46 -0.02 25.80
N GLU A 17 -10.78 -0.08 25.62
CA GLU A 17 -11.48 -1.22 25.00
C GLU A 17 -11.89 -0.94 23.54
N GLY A 18 -11.68 0.29 23.05
CA GLY A 18 -11.99 0.64 21.67
C GLY A 18 -10.99 0.04 20.68
N LEU A 19 -11.44 -0.20 19.45
CA LEU A 19 -10.58 -0.58 18.32
C LEU A 19 -10.40 0.56 17.29
N TYR A 20 -11.38 1.46 17.21
CA TYR A 20 -11.44 2.48 16.15
C TYR A 20 -12.00 3.82 16.66
N HIS A 21 -11.52 4.93 16.09
CA HIS A 21 -12.25 6.20 16.16
C HIS A 21 -13.47 6.14 15.24
N GLY A 22 -14.60 6.69 15.69
CA GLY A 22 -15.82 6.74 14.86
C GLY A 22 -15.62 7.50 13.54
N SER A 23 -14.82 8.57 13.53
CA SER A 23 -14.46 9.30 12.30
C SER A 23 -13.65 8.45 11.31
N CYS A 24 -12.75 7.60 11.83
CA CYS A 24 -11.97 6.67 11.01
C CYS A 24 -12.87 5.59 10.40
N CYS A 25 -13.78 5.00 11.18
CA CYS A 25 -14.79 4.09 10.66
C CYS A 25 -15.65 4.77 9.59
N LYS A 26 -16.06 6.03 9.81
CA LYS A 26 -16.91 6.74 8.83
C LYS A 26 -16.17 6.95 7.52
N LYS A 27 -14.88 7.24 7.57
CA LYS A 27 -14.05 7.42 6.37
C LYS A 27 -13.88 6.10 5.61
N LEU A 28 -13.54 5.02 6.31
CA LEU A 28 -13.22 3.73 5.69
C LEU A 28 -14.48 2.95 5.30
N PHE A 29 -15.51 2.90 6.16
CA PHE A 29 -16.71 2.07 6.02
C PHE A 29 -18.01 2.87 5.82
N GLY A 30 -17.97 4.21 5.86
CA GLY A 30 -19.19 5.03 5.70
C GLY A 30 -20.09 5.08 6.93
N SER A 31 -19.71 4.46 8.05
CA SER A 31 -20.44 4.45 9.33
C SER A 31 -19.52 4.76 10.50
N ASN A 32 -20.04 5.38 11.56
CA ASN A 32 -19.25 5.66 12.79
C ASN A 32 -18.93 4.39 13.60
N ARG A 33 -19.42 3.22 13.19
CA ARG A 33 -19.18 1.92 13.84
C ARG A 33 -18.49 0.97 12.85
N PRO A 34 -17.57 0.12 13.32
CA PRO A 34 -16.97 -0.90 12.46
C PRO A 34 -18.02 -1.92 12.02
N PRO A 35 -17.88 -2.49 10.81
CA PRO A 35 -18.73 -3.59 10.39
C PRO A 35 -18.38 -4.89 11.12
N ILE A 36 -19.35 -5.78 11.24
CA ILE A 36 -19.16 -7.16 11.71
C ILE A 36 -18.40 -7.94 10.63
N PHE A 37 -17.39 -8.71 11.04
CA PHE A 37 -16.64 -9.62 10.17
C PHE A 37 -16.37 -10.93 10.91
N PRO A 38 -17.29 -11.92 10.82
CA PRO A 38 -17.30 -13.10 11.68
C PRO A 38 -16.50 -14.24 11.04
N TYR A 39 -15.21 -14.04 10.85
CA TYR A 39 -14.32 -15.05 10.28
C TYR A 39 -13.07 -15.18 11.13
N ALA A 40 -12.66 -16.43 11.38
CA ALA A 40 -11.36 -16.75 11.96
C ALA A 40 -10.28 -16.89 10.86
N TRP A 41 -9.01 -16.78 11.24
CA TRP A 41 -7.89 -16.91 10.30
C TRP A 41 -7.90 -18.22 9.50
N LYS A 42 -8.23 -19.34 10.16
CA LYS A 42 -8.24 -20.66 9.52
C LYS A 42 -9.25 -20.72 8.37
N GLU A 43 -10.46 -20.22 8.60
CA GLU A 43 -11.53 -20.17 7.60
C GLU A 43 -11.13 -19.28 6.42
N LEU A 44 -10.51 -18.13 6.68
CA LEU A 44 -10.05 -17.23 5.61
C LEU A 44 -8.92 -17.83 4.79
N ASN A 45 -7.98 -18.55 5.42
CA ASN A 45 -6.88 -19.17 4.68
C ASN A 45 -7.34 -20.36 3.84
N GLU A 46 -8.28 -21.17 4.33
CA GLU A 46 -8.89 -22.23 3.54
C GLU A 46 -9.58 -21.66 2.28
N LEU A 47 -10.39 -20.60 2.44
CA LEU A 47 -11.04 -19.92 1.31
C LEU A 47 -10.04 -19.26 0.36
N ALA A 48 -9.00 -18.65 0.90
CA ALA A 48 -7.91 -18.06 0.14
C ALA A 48 -7.16 -19.09 -0.70
N GLU A 49 -6.83 -20.24 -0.12
CA GLU A 49 -6.18 -21.34 -0.84
C GLU A 49 -7.05 -21.86 -1.98
N GLU A 50 -8.37 -21.97 -1.79
CA GLU A 50 -9.29 -22.35 -2.85
C GLU A 50 -9.27 -21.35 -4.01
N ILE A 51 -9.32 -20.05 -3.72
CA ILE A 51 -9.25 -18.99 -4.74
C ILE A 51 -7.91 -19.03 -5.47
N VAL A 52 -6.81 -19.20 -4.75
CA VAL A 52 -5.45 -19.32 -5.30
C VAL A 52 -5.30 -20.58 -6.14
N ARG A 53 -5.92 -21.72 -5.79
CA ARG A 53 -5.89 -22.93 -6.62
C ARG A 53 -6.70 -22.78 -7.90
N GLN A 54 -7.78 -21.99 -7.88
CA GLN A 54 -8.61 -21.72 -9.05
C GLN A 54 -7.95 -20.75 -10.05
N HIS A 55 -6.96 -19.96 -9.60
CA HIS A 55 -6.23 -19.00 -10.44
C HIS A 55 -4.76 -19.41 -10.55
N VAL A 56 -4.21 -19.57 -11.75
CA VAL A 56 -2.78 -19.91 -11.94
C VAL A 56 -1.93 -18.74 -11.40
N THR A 57 -1.51 -18.82 -10.14
CA THR A 57 -0.69 -17.79 -9.49
C THR A 57 0.59 -18.40 -8.91
N VAL A 58 1.61 -17.55 -8.81
CA VAL A 58 2.94 -17.91 -8.31
C VAL A 58 2.83 -18.28 -6.82
N PRO A 59 3.48 -19.37 -6.36
CA PRO A 59 3.53 -19.72 -4.94
C PRO A 59 4.08 -18.57 -4.09
N GLY A 60 3.54 -18.36 -2.88
CA GLY A 60 4.01 -17.34 -1.93
C GLY A 60 3.35 -15.96 -2.05
N VAL A 61 2.38 -15.78 -2.95
CA VAL A 61 1.59 -14.55 -3.06
C VAL A 61 0.55 -14.49 -1.94
N GLN A 62 0.50 -13.37 -1.20
CA GLN A 62 -0.54 -13.15 -0.20
C GLN A 62 -1.92 -13.18 -0.85
N PRO A 63 -2.87 -13.99 -0.34
CA PRO A 63 -4.20 -14.06 -0.91
C PRO A 63 -4.94 -12.73 -0.75
N LYS A 64 -5.67 -12.35 -1.80
CA LYS A 64 -6.47 -11.13 -1.85
C LYS A 64 -7.94 -11.55 -1.98
N LEU A 65 -8.71 -11.35 -0.92
CA LEU A 65 -10.13 -11.66 -0.87
C LEU A 65 -10.92 -10.40 -1.18
N SER A 66 -11.91 -10.49 -2.09
CA SER A 66 -12.80 -9.36 -2.33
C SER A 66 -13.95 -9.38 -1.33
N VAL A 67 -14.25 -8.20 -0.77
CA VAL A 67 -15.22 -8.07 0.31
C VAL A 67 -16.22 -6.97 -0.02
N HIS A 68 -17.50 -7.28 0.15
CA HIS A 68 -18.59 -6.32 0.03
C HIS A 68 -19.01 -5.83 1.42
N LEU A 69 -19.34 -4.55 1.51
CA LEU A 69 -19.86 -3.95 2.74
C LEU A 69 -21.37 -3.81 2.65
N GLU A 70 -22.07 -4.72 3.30
CA GLU A 70 -23.51 -4.65 3.48
C GLU A 70 -23.82 -3.59 4.53
N ARG A 71 -24.39 -2.46 4.08
CA ARG A 71 -24.80 -1.38 5.00
C ARG A 71 -26.05 -1.82 5.75
N GLY A 72 -25.93 -1.90 7.07
CA GLY A 72 -27.07 -2.15 7.95
C GLY A 72 -28.03 -0.95 7.96
N GLY A 73 -29.32 -1.23 8.15
CA GLY A 73 -30.33 -0.18 8.36
C GLY A 73 -30.18 0.52 9.72
N ARG A 74 -31.09 1.43 10.08
CA ARG A 74 -31.07 2.17 11.37
C ARG A 74 -30.96 1.30 12.65
N ARG A 75 -31.25 0.00 12.55
CA ARG A 75 -31.28 -0.96 13.67
C ARG A 75 -30.34 -2.17 13.49
N GLN A 76 -29.56 -2.22 12.42
CA GLN A 76 -28.68 -3.35 12.13
C GLN A 76 -27.27 -2.83 11.90
N ASP A 77 -26.27 -3.49 12.48
CA ASP A 77 -24.88 -3.15 12.20
C ASP A 77 -24.51 -3.55 10.77
N SER A 78 -23.55 -2.82 10.17
CA SER A 78 -23.05 -3.16 8.85
C SER A 78 -22.20 -4.43 8.93
N ARG A 79 -22.07 -5.16 7.81
CA ARG A 79 -21.33 -6.42 7.76
C ARG A 79 -20.44 -6.48 6.54
N LEU A 80 -19.25 -7.04 6.71
CA LEU A 80 -18.36 -7.39 5.62
C LEU A 80 -18.61 -8.84 5.21
N THR A 81 -18.88 -9.06 3.94
CA THR A 81 -19.15 -10.39 3.37
C THR A 81 -18.16 -10.68 2.24
N LEU A 82 -17.64 -11.91 2.20
CA LEU A 82 -16.76 -12.35 1.12
C LEU A 82 -17.59 -12.48 -0.15
N VAL A 83 -17.08 -11.92 -1.24
CA VAL A 83 -17.74 -11.93 -2.54
C VAL A 83 -16.72 -12.24 -3.64
N GLY A 84 -17.21 -12.46 -4.87
CA GLY A 84 -16.37 -12.53 -6.07
C GLY A 84 -15.78 -11.17 -6.44
N LEU A 85 -15.61 -10.88 -7.73
CA LEU A 85 -14.82 -9.73 -8.21
C LEU A 85 -15.42 -8.32 -7.95
N GLU A 86 -16.63 -8.26 -7.39
CA GLU A 86 -17.44 -7.04 -7.29
C GLU A 86 -17.32 -6.30 -5.95
N GLY A 87 -16.65 -6.88 -4.96
CA GLY A 87 -16.51 -6.27 -3.63
C GLY A 87 -15.87 -4.89 -3.67
N GLY A 88 -16.35 -3.98 -2.82
CA GLY A 88 -15.83 -2.61 -2.66
C GLY A 88 -14.53 -2.53 -1.83
N TYR A 89 -14.11 -3.64 -1.25
CA TYR A 89 -12.92 -3.76 -0.43
C TYR A 89 -12.07 -4.96 -0.86
N ILE A 90 -10.78 -4.88 -0.55
CA ILE A 90 -9.84 -6.00 -0.63
C ILE A 90 -9.35 -6.28 0.78
N LEU A 91 -9.49 -7.54 1.19
CA LEU A 91 -8.99 -8.05 2.45
C LEU A 91 -7.79 -8.96 2.18
N LYS A 92 -6.76 -8.79 2.99
CA LYS A 92 -5.56 -9.60 2.96
C LYS A 92 -5.31 -10.18 4.36
N PRO A 93 -5.62 -11.47 4.57
CA PRO A 93 -5.37 -12.12 5.86
C PRO A 93 -3.87 -12.31 6.10
N PRO A 94 -3.47 -12.57 7.36
CA PRO A 94 -2.10 -12.99 7.64
C PRO A 94 -1.86 -14.38 7.05
N VAL A 95 -0.66 -14.59 6.54
CA VAL A 95 -0.21 -15.89 6.01
C VAL A 95 0.74 -16.54 7.01
N ALA A 96 0.71 -17.86 7.14
CA ALA A 96 1.48 -18.59 8.15
C ALA A 96 2.99 -18.28 8.09
N GLN A 97 3.52 -18.09 6.88
CA GLN A 97 4.94 -17.77 6.68
C GLN A 97 5.31 -16.34 7.12
N TYR A 98 4.36 -15.41 7.07
CA TYR A 98 4.56 -13.98 7.34
C TYR A 98 3.39 -13.43 8.17
N PRO A 99 3.29 -13.79 9.46
CA PRO A 99 2.14 -13.46 10.29
C PRO A 99 1.94 -11.96 10.50
N GLU A 100 3.03 -11.17 10.51
CA GLU A 100 2.97 -9.71 10.70
C GLU A 100 2.80 -8.91 9.38
N MET A 101 2.55 -9.58 8.25
CA MET A 101 2.44 -8.93 6.94
C MET A 101 1.28 -7.92 6.87
N PRO A 102 0.07 -8.19 7.39
CA PRO A 102 -1.01 -7.20 7.43
C PRO A 102 -0.63 -5.91 8.17
N GLU A 103 0.00 -6.03 9.33
CA GLU A 103 0.44 -4.92 10.18
C GLU A 103 1.54 -4.11 9.50
N LEU A 104 2.48 -4.80 8.83
CA LEU A 104 3.56 -4.17 8.06
C LEU A 104 3.02 -3.37 6.87
N GLU A 105 2.06 -3.90 6.12
CA GLU A 105 1.42 -3.15 5.03
C GLU A 105 0.67 -1.93 5.58
N HIS A 106 -0.10 -2.12 6.67
CA HIS A 106 -0.85 -1.02 7.28
C HIS A 106 0.07 0.11 7.73
N VAL A 107 1.09 -0.19 8.54
CA VAL A 107 1.96 0.84 9.09
C VAL A 107 2.75 1.55 7.98
N THR A 108 3.16 0.83 6.93
CA THR A 108 3.85 1.40 5.77
C THR A 108 2.92 2.35 4.98
N MET A 109 1.67 1.95 4.75
CA MET A 109 0.65 2.80 4.14
C MET A 109 0.36 4.05 5.00
N ARG A 110 0.45 3.97 6.32
CA ARG A 110 0.32 5.12 7.23
C ARG A 110 1.55 6.02 7.21
N MET A 111 2.76 5.45 7.14
CA MET A 111 4.02 6.20 7.01
C MET A 111 4.07 7.02 5.72
N ALA A 112 3.55 6.49 4.61
CA ALA A 112 3.47 7.20 3.33
C ALA A 112 2.77 8.58 3.46
N GLY A 113 1.76 8.69 4.33
CA GLY A 113 1.06 9.94 4.61
C GLY A 113 1.96 11.03 5.21
N CYS A 114 2.97 10.66 6.01
CA CYS A 114 3.97 11.62 6.54
C CYS A 114 4.79 12.26 5.42
N PHE A 115 4.97 11.54 4.31
CA PHE A 115 5.69 12.02 3.14
C PHE A 115 4.79 12.73 2.14
N GLY A 116 3.50 12.95 2.45
CA GLY A 116 2.55 13.57 1.52
C GLY A 116 2.07 12.66 0.40
N ILE A 117 2.33 11.36 0.47
CA ILE A 117 1.91 10.39 -0.54
C ILE A 117 0.44 10.01 -0.29
N ALA A 118 -0.39 10.21 -1.31
CA ALA A 118 -1.78 9.76 -1.29
C ALA A 118 -1.83 8.23 -1.42
N THR A 119 -2.53 7.59 -0.48
CA THR A 119 -2.70 6.13 -0.45
C THR A 119 -4.17 5.73 -0.50
N ALA A 120 -4.42 4.47 -0.86
CA ALA A 120 -5.73 3.86 -0.70
C ALA A 120 -6.17 3.91 0.77
N GLU A 121 -7.44 4.19 1.02
CA GLU A 121 -8.00 4.15 2.38
C GLU A 121 -7.92 2.71 2.92
N CYS A 122 -7.22 2.53 4.03
CA CYS A 122 -6.96 1.22 4.60
C CYS A 122 -6.97 1.21 6.14
N GLY A 123 -7.01 0.02 6.70
CA GLY A 123 -6.95 -0.24 8.13
C GLY A 123 -6.70 -1.72 8.42
N LEU A 124 -6.71 -2.07 9.70
CA LEU A 124 -6.72 -3.45 10.16
C LEU A 124 -8.11 -3.81 10.68
N ILE A 125 -8.55 -5.03 10.43
CA ILE A 125 -9.73 -5.61 11.06
C ILE A 125 -9.33 -6.79 11.93
N SER A 126 -9.98 -6.91 13.09
CA SER A 126 -9.81 -8.06 13.98
C SER A 126 -10.62 -9.24 13.48
N LEU A 127 -9.98 -10.41 13.43
CA LEU A 127 -10.60 -11.70 13.19
C LEU A 127 -11.13 -12.28 14.51
N ASP A 128 -12.02 -13.28 14.43
CA ASP A 128 -12.66 -13.87 15.62
C ASP A 128 -11.67 -14.57 16.57
N ASP A 129 -10.51 -14.97 16.07
CA ASP A 129 -9.40 -15.55 16.84
C ASP A 129 -8.36 -14.51 17.33
N GLY A 130 -8.65 -13.22 17.12
CA GLY A 130 -7.82 -12.09 17.59
C GLY A 130 -6.69 -11.70 16.64
N GLN A 131 -6.48 -12.42 15.53
CA GLN A 131 -5.51 -12.02 14.51
C GLN A 131 -5.99 -10.77 13.75
N LEU A 132 -5.06 -10.07 13.11
CA LEU A 132 -5.37 -8.86 12.33
C LEU A 132 -5.25 -9.17 10.83
N ALA A 133 -6.24 -8.71 10.06
CA ALA A 133 -6.20 -8.73 8.61
C ALA A 133 -6.17 -7.30 8.07
N PHE A 134 -5.45 -7.09 6.97
CA PHE A 134 -5.37 -5.80 6.31
C PHE A 134 -6.58 -5.63 5.41
N ILE A 135 -7.28 -4.51 5.53
CA ILE A 135 -8.38 -4.16 4.63
C ILE A 135 -8.09 -2.82 3.95
N THR A 136 -8.35 -2.77 2.64
CA THR A 136 -8.28 -1.55 1.87
C THR A 136 -9.55 -1.35 1.05
N LYS A 137 -10.01 -0.11 0.96
CA LYS A 137 -11.12 0.27 0.11
C LYS A 137 -10.63 0.38 -1.33
N ARG A 138 -11.36 -0.23 -2.25
CA ARG A 138 -11.06 -0.14 -3.68
C ARG A 138 -11.24 1.29 -4.17
N MET A 139 -10.22 1.82 -4.82
CA MET A 139 -10.23 3.15 -5.43
C MET A 139 -10.90 3.17 -6.81
N ASP A 140 -11.06 2.01 -7.46
CA ASP A 140 -11.80 1.83 -8.71
C ASP A 140 -13.31 1.63 -8.47
N ARG A 141 -13.83 2.11 -7.34
CA ARG A 141 -15.24 2.04 -6.94
C ARG A 141 -15.73 3.39 -6.43
N ASP A 142 -16.81 3.88 -7.02
CA ASP A 142 -17.56 5.04 -6.55
C ASP A 142 -19.01 4.64 -6.25
N GLY A 143 -19.25 4.28 -4.99
CA GLY A 143 -20.47 3.58 -4.60
C GLY A 143 -20.57 2.22 -5.28
N GLU A 144 -21.66 2.01 -6.01
CA GLU A 144 -21.87 0.81 -6.85
C GLU A 144 -21.22 0.92 -8.23
N ASN A 145 -20.75 2.12 -8.62
CA ASN A 145 -20.15 2.32 -9.93
C ASN A 145 -18.70 1.85 -9.94
N LYS A 146 -18.31 1.19 -11.04
CA LYS A 146 -16.92 0.82 -11.31
C LYS A 146 -16.25 1.91 -12.13
N LEU A 147 -15.16 2.45 -11.62
CA LEU A 147 -14.27 3.34 -12.37
C LEU A 147 -13.30 2.48 -13.20
N HIS A 148 -12.96 2.95 -14.39
CA HIS A 148 -11.92 2.29 -15.20
C HIS A 148 -10.56 2.53 -14.55
N MET A 149 -9.77 1.46 -14.45
CA MET A 149 -8.45 1.47 -13.83
C MET A 149 -7.58 0.49 -14.60
N GLU A 150 -6.39 0.93 -15.01
CA GLU A 150 -5.45 0.13 -15.78
C GLU A 150 -4.10 0.09 -15.08
N ASP A 151 -3.54 -1.11 -14.95
CA ASP A 151 -2.19 -1.26 -14.44
C ASP A 151 -1.12 -1.05 -15.52
N MET A 152 0.14 -0.89 -15.12
CA MET A 152 1.20 -0.62 -16.11
C MET A 152 1.55 -1.83 -16.99
N CYS A 153 1.14 -3.06 -16.65
CA CYS A 153 1.24 -4.17 -17.61
C CYS A 153 0.30 -3.92 -18.79
N GLN A 154 -0.96 -3.55 -18.51
CA GLN A 154 -1.94 -3.25 -19.55
C GLN A 154 -1.52 -2.05 -20.38
N LEU A 155 -1.12 -0.94 -19.74
CA LEU A 155 -0.74 0.31 -20.43
C LEU A 155 0.54 0.20 -21.26
N THR A 156 1.35 -0.83 -21.03
CA THR A 156 2.61 -1.06 -21.77
C THR A 156 2.57 -2.32 -22.63
N ASP A 157 1.38 -2.87 -22.88
CA ASP A 157 1.15 -4.07 -23.69
C ASP A 157 1.98 -5.29 -23.24
N ARG A 158 2.06 -5.50 -21.92
CA ARG A 158 2.80 -6.60 -21.30
C ARG A 158 1.86 -7.63 -20.68
N LEU A 159 2.24 -8.89 -20.84
CA LEU A 159 1.59 -10.00 -20.15
C LEU A 159 1.88 -9.97 -18.64
N THR A 160 1.01 -10.58 -17.83
CA THR A 160 1.13 -10.57 -16.36
C THR A 160 2.43 -11.26 -15.88
N GLU A 161 2.90 -12.28 -16.60
CA GLU A 161 4.16 -12.99 -16.33
C GLU A 161 5.38 -12.07 -16.53
N GLN A 162 5.20 -10.96 -17.25
CA GLN A 162 6.23 -9.96 -17.51
C GLN A 162 6.16 -8.78 -16.54
N LYS A 163 5.40 -8.87 -15.44
CA LYS A 163 5.24 -7.78 -14.46
C LYS A 163 6.56 -7.22 -13.90
N TYR A 164 7.62 -8.03 -13.85
CA TYR A 164 8.97 -7.62 -13.43
C TYR A 164 9.86 -7.09 -14.56
N ARG A 165 9.42 -7.19 -15.83
CA ARG A 165 10.23 -6.82 -16.99
C ARG A 165 10.00 -5.36 -17.35
N GLY A 166 10.58 -4.45 -16.57
CA GLY A 166 10.54 -3.03 -16.88
C GLY A 166 11.46 -2.18 -16.02
N SER A 167 11.33 -0.87 -16.18
CA SER A 167 12.04 0.13 -15.38
C SER A 167 11.06 1.17 -14.84
N LEU A 168 11.44 1.84 -13.75
CA LEU A 168 10.63 2.93 -13.22
C LEU A 168 10.54 4.11 -14.21
N GLU A 169 11.56 4.33 -15.03
CA GLU A 169 11.51 5.33 -16.11
C GLU A 169 10.49 4.96 -17.20
N GLN A 170 10.28 3.66 -17.48
CA GLN A 170 9.22 3.23 -18.40
C GLN A 170 7.84 3.53 -17.82
N VAL A 171 7.62 3.24 -16.53
CA VAL A 171 6.37 3.55 -15.84
C VAL A 171 6.12 5.05 -15.86
N GLY A 172 7.11 5.87 -15.48
CA GLY A 172 6.92 7.31 -15.45
C GLY A 172 6.77 7.95 -16.83
N LYS A 173 7.34 7.36 -17.90
CA LYS A 173 7.02 7.75 -19.29
C LYS A 173 5.58 7.45 -19.67
N ALA A 174 5.02 6.34 -19.19
CA ALA A 174 3.60 6.03 -19.39
C ALA A 174 2.72 7.04 -18.63
N VAL A 175 3.07 7.37 -17.38
CA VAL A 175 2.39 8.44 -16.61
C VAL A 175 2.43 9.77 -17.37
N LEU A 176 3.59 10.19 -17.88
CA LEU A 176 3.72 11.42 -18.66
C LEU A 176 2.89 11.43 -19.95
N ARG A 177 2.65 10.26 -20.54
CA ARG A 177 1.92 10.11 -21.80
C ARG A 177 0.40 10.07 -21.60
N HIS A 178 -0.06 9.42 -20.54
CA HIS A 178 -1.46 9.02 -20.40
C HIS A 178 -2.22 9.81 -19.33
N CYS A 179 -1.55 10.44 -18.36
CA CYS A 179 -2.23 11.30 -17.38
C CYS A 179 -2.46 12.71 -17.93
N ASP A 180 -3.61 13.30 -17.61
CA ASP A 180 -3.92 14.69 -17.97
C ASP A 180 -3.05 15.69 -17.21
N ASN A 181 -2.82 15.44 -15.90
CA ASN A 181 -1.89 16.23 -15.09
C ASN A 181 -0.50 15.57 -15.01
N SER A 182 0.06 15.29 -16.19
CA SER A 182 1.27 14.48 -16.40
C SER A 182 2.46 14.84 -15.50
N LEU A 183 2.84 16.11 -15.36
CA LEU A 183 3.99 16.51 -14.55
C LEU A 183 3.73 16.38 -13.05
N PHE A 184 2.51 16.65 -12.60
CA PHE A 184 2.14 16.45 -11.19
C PHE A 184 2.11 14.97 -10.84
N ASP A 185 1.53 14.14 -11.71
CA ASP A 185 1.48 12.69 -11.49
C ASP A 185 2.86 12.03 -11.65
N ALA A 186 3.73 12.56 -12.51
CA ALA A 186 5.14 12.13 -12.59
C ALA A 186 5.91 12.43 -11.29
N LEU A 187 5.66 13.59 -10.67
CA LEU A 187 6.21 13.90 -9.35
C LEU A 187 5.67 12.95 -8.28
N ARG A 188 4.36 12.71 -8.23
CA ARG A 188 3.75 11.74 -7.30
C ARG A 188 4.32 10.33 -7.48
N PHE A 189 4.51 9.90 -8.73
CA PHE A 189 5.12 8.62 -9.04
C PHE A 189 6.58 8.55 -8.56
N PHE A 190 7.36 9.62 -8.76
CA PHE A 190 8.72 9.72 -8.26
C PHE A 190 8.77 9.60 -6.73
N GLU A 191 7.89 10.30 -6.02
CA GLU A 191 7.78 10.25 -4.56
C GLU A 191 7.45 8.83 -4.05
N VAL A 192 6.50 8.13 -4.68
CA VAL A 192 6.18 6.73 -4.36
C VAL A 192 7.39 5.82 -4.61
N SER A 193 8.14 6.06 -5.68
CA SER A 193 9.31 5.27 -6.05
C SER A 193 10.45 5.41 -5.03
N VAL A 194 10.74 6.65 -4.61
CA VAL A 194 11.71 6.92 -3.53
C VAL A 194 11.24 6.30 -2.23
N PHE A 195 9.94 6.41 -1.91
CA PHE A 195 9.36 5.82 -0.70
C PHE A 195 9.48 4.30 -0.68
N CYS A 196 9.20 3.62 -1.79
CA CYS A 196 9.34 2.16 -1.87
C CYS A 196 10.78 1.70 -1.60
N PHE A 197 11.77 2.42 -2.13
CA PHE A 197 13.17 2.14 -1.79
C PHE A 197 13.48 2.41 -0.33
N LEU A 198 13.01 3.55 0.21
CA LEU A 198 13.21 3.94 1.60
C LEU A 198 12.64 2.90 2.58
N THR A 199 11.50 2.29 2.24
CA THR A 199 10.83 1.28 3.06
C THR A 199 11.21 -0.16 2.72
N GLY A 200 12.08 -0.38 1.74
CA GLY A 200 12.47 -1.73 1.30
C GLY A 200 11.34 -2.55 0.68
N ASN A 201 10.45 -1.91 -0.08
CA ASN A 201 9.49 -2.60 -0.94
C ASN A 201 10.19 -3.02 -2.25
N SER A 202 10.76 -4.23 -2.24
CA SER A 202 11.45 -4.85 -3.37
C SER A 202 10.51 -5.54 -4.37
N ASP A 203 9.21 -5.65 -4.09
CA ASP A 203 8.21 -6.29 -4.97
C ASP A 203 7.28 -5.29 -5.70
N MET A 204 7.60 -4.00 -5.68
CA MET A 204 6.82 -2.94 -6.34
C MET A 204 6.95 -2.97 -7.88
N HIS A 205 6.22 -3.89 -8.53
CA HIS A 205 6.31 -4.20 -9.95
C HIS A 205 5.24 -3.47 -10.80
N LEU A 206 5.20 -3.71 -12.12
CA LEU A 206 4.31 -2.98 -13.04
C LEU A 206 2.83 -3.01 -12.64
N LYS A 207 2.34 -4.10 -12.05
CA LYS A 207 0.93 -4.20 -11.62
C LYS A 207 0.57 -3.39 -10.37
N ASN A 208 1.55 -2.78 -9.68
CA ASN A 208 1.31 -1.95 -8.49
C ASN A 208 1.22 -0.45 -8.82
N PHE A 209 1.42 -0.10 -10.08
CA PHE A 209 1.20 1.25 -10.58
C PHE A 209 0.01 1.22 -11.53
N SER A 210 -0.92 2.15 -11.35
CA SER A 210 -2.13 2.19 -12.14
C SER A 210 -2.57 3.61 -12.45
N LEU A 211 -3.25 3.75 -13.58
CA LEU A 211 -3.99 4.95 -13.92
C LEU A 211 -5.46 4.74 -13.61
N LEU A 212 -6.09 5.76 -13.04
CA LEU A 212 -7.49 5.77 -12.64
C LEU A 212 -8.23 6.82 -13.46
N TYR A 213 -9.30 6.39 -14.12
CA TYR A 213 -10.14 7.21 -14.98
C TYR A 213 -11.31 7.73 -14.15
N GLN A 214 -11.27 9.03 -13.85
CA GLN A 214 -12.27 9.73 -13.07
C GLN A 214 -13.51 10.08 -13.91
N PRO A 215 -14.66 10.34 -13.27
CA PRO A 215 -15.81 10.92 -13.95
C PRO A 215 -15.42 12.21 -14.70
N GLY A 216 -15.80 12.31 -15.98
CA GLY A 216 -15.39 13.42 -16.84
C GLY A 216 -14.09 13.16 -17.62
N ASP A 217 -13.72 11.89 -17.80
CA ASP A 217 -12.60 11.41 -18.62
C ASP A 217 -11.21 11.89 -18.20
N THR A 218 -11.07 12.38 -16.96
CA THR A 218 -9.75 12.76 -16.43
C THR A 218 -8.98 11.52 -15.98
N VAL A 219 -7.75 11.36 -16.47
CA VAL A 219 -6.85 10.26 -16.16
C VAL A 219 -5.75 10.73 -15.23
N ASN A 220 -5.63 10.09 -14.08
CA ASN A 220 -4.58 10.38 -13.11
C ASN A 220 -3.89 9.12 -12.61
N LEU A 221 -2.68 9.31 -12.07
CA LEU A 221 -2.03 8.26 -11.28
C LEU A 221 -2.89 7.96 -10.06
N SER A 222 -3.21 6.68 -9.86
CA SER A 222 -3.99 6.22 -8.73
C SER A 222 -3.29 6.55 -7.40
N PRO A 223 -4.03 6.66 -6.28
CA PRO A 223 -3.41 6.55 -4.95
C PRO A 223 -2.53 5.31 -4.86
N ALA A 224 -1.45 5.38 -4.08
CA ALA A 224 -0.55 4.25 -3.86
C ALA A 224 -1.26 3.15 -3.03
N TYR A 225 -0.94 1.89 -3.35
CA TYR A 225 -1.47 0.70 -2.70
C TYR A 225 -0.42 -0.41 -2.73
N ASP A 226 -0.61 -1.48 -1.96
CA ASP A 226 0.31 -2.63 -1.90
C ASP A 226 1.74 -2.23 -1.45
N LEU A 227 1.83 -1.27 -0.52
CA LEU A 227 3.10 -0.81 0.03
C LEU A 227 3.55 -1.75 1.15
N VAL A 228 4.26 -2.82 0.78
CA VAL A 228 4.75 -3.85 1.71
C VAL A 228 6.28 -3.80 1.76
N PRO A 229 6.89 -3.74 2.96
CA PRO A 229 8.35 -3.73 3.10
C PRO A 229 8.91 -5.17 2.94
N THR A 230 8.83 -5.70 1.71
CA THR A 230 9.12 -7.12 1.39
C THR A 230 10.53 -7.56 1.79
N GLN A 231 11.52 -6.66 1.78
CA GLN A 231 12.88 -6.98 2.20
C GLN A 231 12.99 -7.34 3.71
N LEU A 232 12.03 -6.93 4.55
CA LEU A 232 11.97 -7.37 5.94
C LEU A 232 11.45 -8.80 6.09
N LEU A 233 10.64 -9.25 5.12
CA LEU A 233 10.04 -10.58 5.07
C LEU A 233 10.96 -11.59 4.37
N LEU A 234 11.71 -11.12 3.36
CA LEU A 234 12.65 -11.89 2.53
C LEU A 234 14.04 -11.24 2.59
N PRO A 235 14.76 -11.33 3.72
CA PRO A 235 16.08 -10.69 3.87
C PRO A 235 17.15 -11.28 2.94
N GLU A 236 16.93 -12.47 2.39
CA GLU A 236 17.76 -13.10 1.36
C GLU A 236 17.60 -12.46 -0.03
N ASP A 237 16.52 -11.70 -0.26
CA ASP A 237 16.35 -10.94 -1.49
C ASP A 237 17.25 -9.70 -1.44
N GLU A 238 18.33 -9.79 -2.23
CA GLU A 238 19.29 -8.71 -2.40
C GLU A 238 18.78 -7.61 -3.35
N GLU A 239 17.70 -7.83 -4.10
CA GLU A 239 17.09 -6.77 -4.91
C GLU A 239 16.44 -5.71 -4.03
N GLU A 240 16.66 -4.45 -4.38
CA GLU A 240 16.18 -3.27 -3.65
C GLU A 240 15.01 -2.60 -4.38
N SER A 241 14.66 -3.11 -5.57
CA SER A 241 13.52 -2.70 -6.38
C SER A 241 13.14 -3.80 -7.39
N ALA A 242 11.84 -3.99 -7.59
CA ALA A 242 11.30 -4.96 -8.55
C ALA A 242 11.54 -4.59 -10.01
N LEU A 243 11.64 -3.28 -10.29
CA LEU A 243 11.89 -2.71 -11.60
C LEU A 243 13.24 -2.01 -11.59
N THR A 244 13.90 -1.90 -12.74
CA THR A 244 15.19 -1.21 -12.77
C THR A 244 15.03 0.28 -12.50
N VAL A 245 16.00 0.85 -11.80
CA VAL A 245 16.21 2.29 -11.59
C VAL A 245 17.60 2.60 -12.11
N ASN A 246 17.69 3.44 -13.15
CA ASN A 246 18.93 3.73 -13.85
C ASN A 246 19.68 2.45 -14.27
N GLY A 247 18.92 1.47 -14.77
CA GLY A 247 19.42 0.17 -15.23
C GLY A 247 19.84 -0.82 -14.13
N ARG A 248 19.62 -0.50 -12.85
CA ARG A 248 20.03 -1.34 -11.71
C ARG A 248 18.86 -1.68 -10.80
N LYS A 249 19.01 -2.73 -10.00
CA LYS A 249 18.08 -3.11 -8.92
C LYS A 249 18.75 -3.24 -7.56
N LYS A 250 20.08 -3.13 -7.53
CA LYS A 250 20.92 -3.28 -6.33
C LYS A 250 21.88 -2.10 -6.26
N HIS A 251 22.36 -1.82 -5.05
CA HIS A 251 23.25 -0.69 -4.75
C HIS A 251 22.71 0.65 -5.30
N LEU A 252 21.40 0.84 -5.21
CA LEU A 252 20.74 2.08 -5.60
C LEU A 252 21.11 3.22 -4.65
N GLY A 253 21.38 4.40 -5.19
CA GLY A 253 21.71 5.58 -4.39
C GLY A 253 21.01 6.83 -4.89
N ARG A 254 21.27 7.96 -4.24
CA ARG A 254 20.69 9.26 -4.60
C ARG A 254 20.78 9.57 -6.10
N ASN A 255 21.93 9.31 -6.71
CA ASN A 255 22.16 9.57 -8.13
C ASN A 255 21.22 8.78 -9.05
N ASP A 256 20.82 7.56 -8.69
CA ASP A 256 19.90 6.77 -9.50
C ASP A 256 18.51 7.38 -9.54
N PHE A 257 18.05 7.86 -8.39
CA PHE A 257 16.78 8.57 -8.29
C PHE A 257 16.83 9.96 -8.93
N ILE A 258 17.98 10.65 -8.92
CA ILE A 258 18.16 11.88 -9.69
C ILE A 258 18.04 11.60 -11.19
N ARG A 259 18.75 10.59 -11.72
CA ARG A 259 18.66 10.19 -13.14
C ARG A 259 17.25 9.76 -13.53
N MET A 260 16.59 9.02 -12.65
CA MET A 260 15.19 8.69 -12.83
C MET A 260 14.34 9.97 -12.93
N ALA A 261 14.44 10.90 -11.98
CA ALA A 261 13.67 12.14 -11.98
C ALA A 261 13.90 13.01 -13.24
N GLU A 262 15.14 13.11 -13.71
CA GLU A 262 15.48 13.78 -14.97
C GLU A 262 14.73 13.15 -16.16
N SER A 263 14.66 11.81 -16.22
CA SER A 263 13.92 11.10 -17.26
C SER A 263 12.40 11.38 -17.24
N LEU A 264 11.89 11.80 -16.08
CA LEU A 264 10.50 12.17 -15.84
C LEU A 264 10.22 13.67 -16.06
N ARG A 265 11.21 14.41 -16.58
CA ARG A 265 11.14 15.87 -16.80
C ARG A 265 10.93 16.66 -15.50
N LEU A 266 11.31 16.10 -14.36
CA LEU A 266 11.31 16.82 -13.09
C LEU A 266 12.53 17.73 -13.02
N THR A 267 12.32 18.94 -12.54
CA THR A 267 13.40 19.91 -12.31
C THR A 267 14.22 19.52 -11.09
N GLU A 268 15.50 19.93 -11.06
CA GLU A 268 16.37 19.75 -9.89
C GLU A 268 15.72 20.27 -8.60
N LYS A 269 15.00 21.40 -8.68
CA LYS A 269 14.26 21.96 -7.56
C LYS A 269 13.14 21.04 -7.06
N GLN A 270 12.36 20.42 -7.95
CA GLN A 270 11.31 19.48 -7.54
C GLN A 270 11.88 18.21 -6.92
N THR A 271 12.96 17.69 -7.49
CA THR A 271 13.68 16.52 -6.97
C THR A 271 14.31 16.82 -5.60
N GLY A 272 14.99 17.97 -5.46
CA GLY A 272 15.57 18.44 -4.20
C GLY A 272 14.51 18.61 -3.11
N ASN A 273 13.41 19.31 -3.42
CA ASN A 273 12.29 19.49 -2.50
C ASN A 273 11.69 18.15 -2.03
N THR A 274 11.67 17.13 -2.88
CA THR A 274 11.21 15.79 -2.50
C THR A 274 12.13 15.18 -1.45
N PHE A 275 13.45 15.19 -1.69
CA PHE A 275 14.42 14.68 -0.72
C PHE A 275 14.42 15.47 0.59
N ASP A 276 14.34 16.80 0.53
CA ASP A 276 14.29 17.66 1.71
C ASP A 276 13.02 17.39 2.54
N ARG A 277 11.86 17.24 1.87
CA ARG A 277 10.60 16.86 2.52
C ARG A 277 10.70 15.50 3.18
N PHE A 278 11.32 14.53 2.51
CA PHE A 278 11.51 13.20 3.07
C PHE A 278 12.44 13.23 4.28
N SER A 279 13.49 14.06 4.24
CA SER A 279 14.43 14.20 5.35
C SER A 279 13.73 14.77 6.57
N ALA A 280 12.98 15.86 6.37
CA ALA A 280 12.22 16.53 7.42
C ALA A 280 11.12 15.65 8.05
N ASN A 281 10.57 14.68 7.31
CA ASN A 281 9.47 13.82 7.77
C ASN A 281 9.89 12.40 8.16
N ARG A 282 11.18 12.07 8.06
CA ARG A 282 11.71 10.74 8.41
C ARG A 282 11.36 10.37 9.85
N ASP A 283 11.67 11.24 10.81
CA ASP A 283 11.44 10.96 12.23
C ASP A 283 9.94 10.87 12.55
N ALA A 284 9.11 11.66 11.88
CA ALA A 284 7.65 11.55 12.00
C ALA A 284 7.14 10.19 11.49
N SER A 285 7.71 9.66 10.40
CA SER A 285 7.38 8.32 9.91
C SER A 285 7.78 7.22 10.90
N LEU A 286 8.95 7.35 11.56
CA LEU A 286 9.37 6.42 12.61
C LEU A 286 8.44 6.46 13.83
N GLN A 287 7.90 7.63 14.19
CA GLN A 287 6.87 7.71 15.23
C GLN A 287 5.55 7.01 14.84
N ILE A 288 5.21 6.95 13.55
CA ILE A 288 4.09 6.14 13.07
C ILE A 288 4.42 4.65 13.17
N LEU A 289 5.64 4.25 12.80
CA LEU A 289 6.11 2.87 12.95
C LEU A 289 5.97 2.36 14.39
N GLU A 290 6.37 3.17 15.38
CA GLU A 290 6.25 2.81 16.79
C GLU A 290 4.79 2.57 17.23
N LYS A 291 3.84 3.27 16.62
CA LYS A 291 2.40 3.12 16.88
C LYS A 291 1.77 1.92 16.17
N GLY A 292 2.46 1.32 15.19
CA GLY A 292 1.99 0.15 14.46
C GLY A 292 1.84 -1.10 15.34
N PHE A 293 1.17 -2.11 14.82
CA PHE A 293 0.86 -3.36 15.53
C PHE A 293 1.95 -4.43 15.41
N CYS A 294 3.02 -4.17 14.67
CA CYS A 294 4.18 -5.07 14.54
C CYS A 294 4.89 -5.29 15.88
N SER A 295 5.60 -6.41 15.99
CA SER A 295 6.43 -6.75 17.13
C SER A 295 7.58 -5.75 17.33
N PRO A 296 8.08 -5.56 18.57
CA PRO A 296 9.21 -4.68 18.82
C PRO A 296 10.45 -5.01 17.99
N ASN A 297 10.72 -6.29 17.76
CA ASN A 297 11.84 -6.72 16.92
C ASN A 297 11.65 -6.30 15.45
N MET A 298 10.43 -6.47 14.92
CA MET A 298 10.12 -6.08 13.55
C MET A 298 10.23 -4.55 13.36
N LYS A 299 9.76 -3.77 14.33
CA LYS A 299 9.90 -2.30 14.33
C LYS A 299 11.36 -1.87 14.30
N GLU A 300 12.21 -2.47 15.12
CA GLU A 300 13.63 -2.14 15.14
C GLU A 300 14.31 -2.48 13.80
N ARG A 301 14.02 -3.67 13.24
CA ARG A 301 14.53 -4.06 11.91
C ARG A 301 14.09 -3.08 10.81
N TYR A 302 12.81 -2.67 10.82
CA TYR A 302 12.29 -1.71 9.86
C TYR A 302 12.97 -0.34 10.02
N LYS A 303 13.10 0.16 11.25
CA LYS A 303 13.81 1.41 11.54
C LYS A 303 15.26 1.37 11.04
N MET A 304 15.99 0.28 11.29
CA MET A 304 17.37 0.12 10.81
C MET A 304 17.45 0.18 9.29
N LEU A 305 16.56 -0.54 8.58
CA LEU A 305 16.47 -0.52 7.13
C LEU A 305 16.17 0.90 6.61
N LEU A 306 15.15 1.55 7.15
CA LEU A 306 14.75 2.89 6.73
C LEU A 306 15.90 3.90 6.91
N CYS A 307 16.58 3.87 8.05
CA CYS A 307 17.72 4.75 8.32
C CYS A 307 18.91 4.49 7.40
N GLU A 308 19.22 3.22 7.09
CA GLU A 308 20.27 2.87 6.12
C GLU A 308 19.95 3.42 4.73
N ARG A 309 18.71 3.21 4.26
CA ARG A 309 18.23 3.67 2.95
C ARG A 309 18.21 5.20 2.87
N ALA A 310 17.78 5.85 3.94
CA ALA A 310 17.80 7.31 4.06
C ALA A 310 19.23 7.85 3.94
N GLY A 311 20.20 7.23 4.62
CA GLY A 311 21.62 7.59 4.54
C GLY A 311 22.17 7.54 3.10
N ARG A 312 21.80 6.51 2.32
CA ARG A 312 22.18 6.38 0.90
C ARG A 312 21.57 7.43 -0.01
N LEU A 313 20.41 7.96 0.36
CA LEU A 313 19.76 9.05 -0.34
C LEU A 313 20.20 10.43 0.16
N GLY A 314 20.90 10.52 1.29
CA GLY A 314 21.19 11.79 1.97
C GLY A 314 19.92 12.45 2.52
N ILE A 315 19.07 11.65 3.17
CA ILE A 315 17.76 11.99 3.77
C ILE A 315 17.84 11.83 5.29
#